data_AF-A0A382I3K5-F1
#
_entry.id   AF-A0A382I3K5-F1
#
_cell.length_a   1.000
_cell.length_b   1.000
_cell.length_c   1.000
_cell.angle_alpha   90.00
_cell.angle_beta   90.00
_cell.angle_gamma   90.00
#
_symmetry.space_group_name_H-M   'P 1'
#
loop_
_entity.id
_entity.type
_entity.pdbx_description
1 polymer ?
#
loop_
_entity_poly.entity_id
_entity_poly.type
_entity_poly.pdbx_seq_one_letter_code
_entity_poly.pdbx_strand_id
1 'polypeptide(L)'
;MKSLTSFINEGPEEKKLDKLRILIVSSSVLQDKLYHTASRFKDEGKKLGHDVYILQVENAYISYEDNIHKIFNHEDKEGFELNSTNTIAIVRGSVRLKKSWLDLLSRLEKIGIPMVNSRETVEVSSDKYRSY
;
A
#
# COMPACT_ATOMS: atom_id res chain seq x y z
N MET A 1 29.17 17.15 -24.63
CA MET A 1 28.51 17.32 -23.32
C MET A 1 27.32 16.38 -23.28
N LYS A 2 27.25 15.44 -22.32
CA LYS A 2 26.09 14.55 -22.16
C LYS A 2 24.92 15.37 -21.55
N SER A 3 23.69 15.17 -22.01
CA SER A 3 22.52 15.93 -21.51
C SER A 3 22.16 15.49 -20.08
N LEU A 4 21.58 16.39 -19.29
CA LEU A 4 21.13 16.09 -17.92
C LEU A 4 20.17 14.87 -17.87
N THR A 5 19.34 14.73 -18.90
CA THR A 5 18.45 13.57 -19.11
C THR A 5 19.17 12.23 -19.21
N SER A 6 20.40 12.20 -19.70
CA SER A 6 21.19 10.95 -19.76
C SER A 6 21.75 10.51 -18.40
N PHE A 7 21.76 11.40 -17.40
CA PHE A 7 22.14 11.06 -16.02
C PHE A 7 20.94 10.66 -15.16
N ILE A 8 19.73 11.05 -15.54
CA ILE A 8 18.48 10.74 -14.84
C ILE A 8 17.82 9.47 -15.41
N ASN A 9 18.32 8.97 -16.54
CA ASN A 9 17.81 7.75 -17.15
C ASN A 9 18.40 6.54 -16.43
N GLU A 10 17.64 6.05 -15.45
CA GLU A 10 17.69 4.68 -14.92
C GLU A 10 17.94 3.69 -16.08
N GLY A 11 18.89 2.77 -15.87
CA GLY A 11 19.58 2.05 -16.95
C GLY A 11 18.64 1.22 -17.83
N PRO A 12 19.10 0.74 -19.02
CA PRO A 12 18.28 -0.09 -19.91
C PRO A 12 17.75 -1.38 -19.24
N GLU A 13 18.32 -1.81 -18.11
CA GLU A 13 17.83 -2.94 -17.31
C GLU A 13 16.56 -2.62 -16.48
N GLU A 14 16.33 -1.36 -16.10
CA GLU A 14 15.16 -0.92 -15.29
C GLU A 14 13.91 -0.65 -16.14
N LYS A 15 14.00 -0.75 -17.47
CA LYS A 15 12.84 -0.53 -18.37
C LYS A 15 11.85 -1.68 -18.42
N LYS A 16 12.18 -2.85 -17.87
CA LYS A 16 11.14 -3.81 -17.54
C LYS A 16 10.50 -3.32 -16.26
N LEU A 17 9.35 -2.65 -16.39
CA LEU A 17 8.45 -2.44 -15.25
C LEU A 17 8.17 -3.82 -14.67
N ASP A 18 8.92 -4.19 -13.63
CA ASP A 18 8.60 -5.37 -12.85
C ASP A 18 7.15 -5.18 -12.39
N LYS A 19 6.34 -6.23 -12.57
CA LYS A 19 4.93 -6.17 -12.20
C LYS A 19 4.84 -5.92 -10.70
N LEU A 20 4.63 -4.66 -10.33
CA LEU A 20 4.42 -4.26 -8.96
C LEU A 20 3.10 -4.84 -8.43
N ARG A 21 3.12 -5.14 -7.14
CA ARG A 21 1.98 -5.54 -6.34
C ARG A 21 1.59 -4.36 -5.46
N ILE A 22 0.50 -3.68 -5.79
CA ILE A 22 0.07 -2.46 -5.13
C ILE A 22 -1.01 -2.80 -4.11
N LEU A 23 -0.68 -2.65 -2.83
CA LEU A 23 -1.59 -2.77 -1.71
C LEU A 23 -2.16 -1.39 -1.37
N ILE A 24 -3.45 -1.17 -1.56
CA ILE A 24 -4.12 0.09 -1.19
C ILE A 24 -4.80 -0.12 0.16
N VAL A 25 -4.25 0.46 1.22
CA VAL A 25 -4.83 0.39 2.56
C VAL A 25 -5.85 1.52 2.71
N SER A 26 -7.12 1.16 2.87
CA SER A 26 -8.22 2.10 3.04
C SER A 26 -9.22 1.58 4.05
N SER A 27 -9.93 2.49 4.71
CA SER A 27 -11.22 2.18 5.36
C SER A 27 -12.30 1.95 4.30
N SER A 28 -13.35 1.20 4.64
CA SER A 28 -14.61 1.15 3.90
C SER A 28 -15.54 2.29 4.33
N VAL A 29 -16.32 2.84 3.39
CA VAL A 29 -17.42 3.73 3.77
C VAL A 29 -18.54 2.88 4.37
N LEU A 30 -19.26 3.39 5.38
CA LEU A 30 -20.56 2.84 5.78
C LEU A 30 -21.36 2.49 4.50
N GLN A 31 -21.67 1.19 4.27
CA GLN A 31 -22.31 0.62 3.06
C GLN A 31 -21.37 0.09 1.94
N ASP A 32 -20.23 -0.52 2.27
CA ASP A 32 -19.39 -1.31 1.33
C ASP A 32 -18.89 -0.59 0.07
N LYS A 33 -19.03 0.74 0.02
CA LYS A 33 -18.52 1.54 -1.09
C LYS A 33 -17.06 1.88 -0.84
N LEU A 34 -16.24 1.56 -1.83
CA LEU A 34 -14.86 2.00 -1.91
C LEU A 34 -14.79 3.53 -2.06
N TYR A 35 -13.83 4.16 -1.39
CA TYR A 35 -13.53 5.57 -1.63
C TYR A 35 -13.13 5.77 -3.09
N HIS A 36 -13.63 6.86 -3.70
CA HIS A 36 -13.36 7.19 -5.10
C HIS A 36 -11.87 7.22 -5.44
N THR A 37 -11.01 7.71 -4.53
CA THR A 37 -9.55 7.71 -4.76
C THR A 37 -8.95 6.30 -4.78
N ALA A 38 -9.42 5.40 -3.90
CA ALA A 38 -8.97 4.01 -3.89
C ALA A 38 -9.37 3.29 -5.19
N SER A 39 -10.58 3.58 -5.70
CA SER A 39 -11.02 3.10 -7.02
C SER A 39 -10.10 3.59 -8.14
N ARG A 40 -9.76 4.89 -8.17
CA ARG A 40 -8.85 5.43 -9.19
C ARG A 40 -7.48 4.78 -9.17
N PHE A 41 -6.90 4.52 -7.99
CA PHE A 41 -5.62 3.81 -7.90
C PHE A 41 -5.72 2.39 -8.46
N LYS A 42 -6.85 1.70 -8.23
CA LYS A 42 -7.11 0.38 -8.83
C LYS A 42 -7.23 0.46 -10.35
N ASP A 43 -7.95 1.44 -10.86
CA ASP A 43 -8.16 1.58 -12.31
C ASP A 43 -6.85 1.94 -13.02
N GLU A 44 -6.08 2.90 -12.52
CA GLU A 44 -4.80 3.31 -13.10
C GLU A 44 -3.72 2.22 -12.94
N GLY A 45 -3.62 1.58 -11.76
CA GLY A 45 -2.67 0.50 -11.55
C GLY A 45 -2.94 -0.70 -12.46
N LYS A 46 -4.22 -1.04 -12.68
CA LYS A 46 -4.59 -2.09 -13.64
C LYS A 46 -4.30 -1.72 -15.09
N LYS A 47 -4.52 -0.46 -15.50
CA LYS A 47 -4.15 0.02 -16.84
C LYS A 47 -2.65 -0.12 -17.11
N LEU A 48 -1.82 0.06 -16.09
CA LEU A 48 -0.37 -0.11 -16.16
C LEU A 48 0.08 -1.58 -16.04
N GLY A 49 -0.84 -2.52 -15.83
CA GLY A 49 -0.54 -3.96 -15.75
C GLY A 49 -0.05 -4.45 -14.39
N HIS A 50 -0.25 -3.67 -13.32
CA HIS A 50 0.11 -4.04 -11.96
C HIS A 50 -1.00 -4.86 -11.28
N ASP A 51 -0.60 -5.68 -10.31
CA ASP A 51 -1.53 -6.40 -9.44
C ASP A 51 -1.97 -5.45 -8.33
N VAL A 52 -3.27 -5.16 -8.22
CA VAL A 52 -3.77 -4.15 -7.28
C VAL A 52 -4.81 -4.76 -6.34
N TYR A 53 -4.52 -4.66 -5.05
CA TYR A 53 -5.37 -5.16 -3.98
C TYR A 53 -5.82 -4.03 -3.07
N ILE A 54 -7.13 -3.91 -2.84
CA ILE A 54 -7.67 -2.93 -1.89
C ILE A 54 -7.95 -3.64 -0.58
N LEU A 55 -7.28 -3.20 0.47
CA LEU A 55 -7.41 -3.71 1.82
C LEU A 55 -8.31 -2.81 2.65
N GLN A 56 -9.30 -3.42 3.30
CA GLN A 56 -10.20 -2.78 4.27
C GLN A 56 -9.63 -2.93 5.68
N VAL A 57 -9.09 -1.85 6.21
CA VAL A 57 -8.32 -1.85 7.48
C VAL A 57 -9.15 -2.30 8.70
N GLU A 58 -10.47 -2.20 8.63
CA GLU A 58 -11.39 -2.56 9.71
C GLU A 58 -11.32 -4.04 10.08
N ASN A 59 -11.23 -4.89 9.06
CA ASN A 59 -11.36 -6.34 9.20
C ASN A 59 -10.17 -7.08 8.55
N ALA A 60 -9.06 -6.38 8.33
CA ALA A 60 -7.87 -6.95 7.74
C ALA A 60 -7.07 -7.76 8.78
N TYR A 61 -6.51 -8.88 8.33
CA TYR A 61 -5.54 -9.64 9.12
C TYR A 61 -4.40 -10.16 8.24
N ILE A 62 -3.23 -10.33 8.84
CA ILE A 62 -2.04 -10.89 8.19
C ILE A 62 -1.81 -12.28 8.77
N SER A 63 -1.74 -13.29 7.89
CA SER A 63 -1.27 -14.65 8.21
C SER A 63 0.18 -14.82 7.74
N TYR A 64 0.88 -15.74 8.40
CA TYR A 64 2.22 -16.17 8.04
C TYR A 64 2.25 -17.69 8.04
N GLU A 65 2.27 -18.27 6.84
CA GLU A 65 2.26 -19.70 6.59
C GLU A 65 3.32 -20.01 5.53
N ASP A 66 4.04 -21.12 5.68
CA ASP A 66 5.06 -21.59 4.72
C ASP A 66 6.10 -20.53 4.32
N ASN A 67 6.51 -19.68 5.26
CA ASN A 67 7.47 -18.60 5.05
C ASN A 67 6.96 -17.47 4.12
N ILE A 68 5.66 -17.42 3.85
CA ILE A 68 5.00 -16.43 3.01
C ILE A 68 4.03 -15.60 3.86
N HIS A 69 4.16 -14.28 3.80
CA HIS A 69 3.21 -13.36 4.41
C HIS A 69 2.02 -13.14 3.48
N LYS A 70 0.80 -13.37 3.96
CA LYS A 70 -0.43 -13.07 3.22
C LYS A 70 -1.33 -12.15 4.02
N ILE A 71 -1.99 -11.23 3.35
CA ILE A 71 -2.96 -10.32 3.94
C ILE A 71 -4.34 -10.55 3.35
N PHE A 72 -5.36 -10.52 4.21
CA PHE A 72 -6.72 -10.89 3.84
C PHE A 72 -7.69 -9.80 4.28
N ASN A 73 -8.70 -9.54 3.44
CA ASN A 73 -9.95 -8.95 3.87
C ASN A 73 -10.86 -10.03 4.48
N HIS A 74 -11.83 -9.64 5.30
CA HIS A 74 -12.73 -10.57 5.99
C HIS A 74 -13.44 -11.58 5.09
N GLU A 75 -13.85 -11.17 3.89
CA GLU A 75 -14.59 -12.01 2.94
C GLU A 75 -13.67 -12.70 1.92
N ASP A 76 -12.36 -12.46 1.99
CA ASP A 76 -11.40 -12.96 1.03
C ASP A 76 -10.78 -14.28 1.48
N LYS A 77 -10.78 -15.27 0.58
CA LYS A 77 -10.23 -16.61 0.80
C LYS A 77 -8.87 -16.80 0.15
N GLU A 78 -8.55 -16.05 -0.91
CA GLU A 78 -7.28 -16.18 -1.63
C GLU A 78 -6.20 -15.35 -0.94
N GLY A 79 -6.59 -14.15 -0.50
CA GLY A 79 -5.69 -13.18 0.10
C GLY A 79 -4.68 -12.62 -0.90
N PHE A 80 -3.87 -11.71 -0.39
CA PHE A 80 -2.83 -11.03 -1.15
C PHE A 80 -1.48 -11.33 -0.53
N GLU A 81 -0.59 -11.95 -1.31
CA GLU A 81 0.75 -12.27 -0.85
C GLU A 81 1.65 -11.03 -0.87
N LEU A 82 2.27 -10.79 0.28
CA LEU A 82 3.18 -9.68 0.55
C LEU A 82 4.61 -10.12 0.28
N ASN A 83 5.31 -9.37 -0.57
CA ASN A 83 6.71 -9.60 -0.86
C ASN A 83 7.47 -8.27 -0.82
N SER A 84 8.55 -8.24 -0.05
CA SER A 84 9.36 -7.04 0.21
C SER A 84 10.03 -6.46 -1.05
N THR A 85 10.20 -7.24 -2.11
CA THR A 85 10.89 -6.78 -3.33
C THR A 85 9.98 -6.15 -4.36
N ASN A 86 8.69 -6.54 -4.41
CA ASN A 86 7.77 -6.13 -5.47
C ASN A 86 6.43 -5.57 -4.98
N THR A 87 6.20 -5.54 -3.65
CA THR A 87 4.96 -5.03 -3.07
C THR A 87 5.16 -3.62 -2.54
N ILE A 88 4.24 -2.71 -2.86
CA ILE A 88 4.19 -1.35 -2.31
C ILE A 88 2.83 -1.11 -1.67
N ALA A 89 2.82 -0.51 -0.49
CA ALA A 89 1.60 -0.20 0.25
C ALA A 89 1.27 1.29 0.20
N ILE A 90 0.15 1.64 -0.44
CA ILE A 90 -0.39 3.00 -0.50
C ILE A 90 -1.42 3.16 0.61
N VAL A 91 -1.09 3.97 1.61
CA VAL A 91 -1.90 4.25 2.78
C VAL A 91 -2.82 5.44 2.51
N ARG A 92 -4.14 5.21 2.54
CA ARG A 92 -5.15 6.26 2.40
C ARG A 92 -5.55 6.81 3.75
N GLY A 93 -5.80 8.13 3.79
CA GLY A 93 -5.92 8.89 5.04
C GLY A 93 -7.04 8.50 6.00
N SER A 94 -7.91 7.54 5.67
CA SER A 94 -8.92 7.03 6.60
C SER A 94 -8.34 6.14 7.71
N VAL A 95 -7.15 5.56 7.51
CA VAL A 95 -6.47 4.74 8.54
C VAL A 95 -6.12 5.53 9.82
N ARG A 96 -6.11 6.87 9.76
CA ARG A 96 -5.79 7.73 10.91
C ARG A 96 -6.90 7.80 11.96
N LEU A 97 -8.11 7.32 11.65
CA LEU A 97 -9.28 7.50 12.50
C LEU A 97 -9.25 6.64 13.78
N LYS A 98 -8.55 5.49 13.77
CA LYS A 98 -8.38 4.66 14.96
C LYS A 98 -6.91 4.28 15.12
N LYS A 99 -6.35 4.49 16.32
CA LYS A 99 -4.96 4.11 16.63
C LYS A 99 -4.69 2.62 16.45
N SER A 100 -5.69 1.76 16.69
CA SER A 100 -5.57 0.31 16.48
C SER A 100 -5.22 -0.06 15.03
N TRP A 101 -5.59 0.77 14.05
CA TRP A 101 -5.29 0.53 12.64
C TRP A 101 -3.83 0.83 12.28
N LEU A 102 -3.13 1.62 13.09
CA LEU A 102 -1.70 1.89 12.91
C LEU A 102 -0.83 0.67 13.24
N ASP A 103 -1.34 -0.28 14.03
CA ASP A 103 -0.63 -1.54 14.28
C ASP A 103 -0.43 -2.33 12.99
N LEU A 104 -1.46 -2.39 12.13
CA LEU A 104 -1.38 -3.05 10.84
C LEU A 104 -0.28 -2.44 9.95
N LEU A 105 -0.20 -1.11 9.91
CA LEU A 105 0.85 -0.41 9.15
C LEU A 105 2.24 -0.73 9.72
N SER A 106 2.37 -0.77 11.05
CA SER A 106 3.63 -1.12 11.72
C SER A 106 4.05 -2.56 11.40
N ARG A 107 3.10 -3.48 11.27
CA ARG A 107 3.37 -4.87 10.84
C ARG A 107 3.84 -4.93 9.39
N LEU A 108 3.21 -4.18 8.49
CA LEU A 108 3.65 -4.09 7.07
C LEU A 108 5.07 -3.53 6.95
N GLU A 109 5.40 -2.47 7.69
CA GLU A 109 6.76 -1.92 7.73
C GLU A 109 7.78 -2.93 8.29
N LYS A 110 7.43 -3.68 9.34
CA LYS A 110 8.30 -4.73 9.91
C LYS A 110 8.54 -5.90 8.95
N ILE A 111 7.57 -6.22 8.09
CA ILE A 111 7.73 -7.21 7.01
C ILE A 111 8.70 -6.68 5.93
N GLY A 112 8.98 -5.37 5.92
CA GLY A 112 9.87 -4.71 4.96
C GLY A 112 9.13 -4.21 3.72
N ILE A 113 7.82 -3.98 3.81
CA ILE A 113 7.02 -3.43 2.71
C ILE A 113 7.22 -1.90 2.65
N PRO A 114 7.63 -1.34 1.50
CA PRO A 114 7.65 0.11 1.28
C PRO A 114 6.25 0.73 1.41
N MET A 115 6.15 1.81 2.22
CA MET A 115 4.88 2.46 2.55
C MET A 115 4.79 3.88 1.96
N VAL A 116 3.61 4.23 1.44
CA VAL A 116 3.27 5.56 0.88
C VAL A 116 1.94 6.04 1.46
N ASN A 117 1.87 6.80 2.55
CA ASN A 117 2.98 7.27 3.38
C ASN A 117 3.29 6.28 4.52
N SER A 118 4.46 6.46 5.15
CA SER A 118 4.87 5.67 6.32
C SER A 118 3.91 5.81 7.50
N ARG A 119 3.90 4.81 8.38
CA ARG A 119 3.11 4.79 9.61
C ARG A 119 3.40 6.00 10.49
N GLU A 120 4.67 6.38 10.61
CA GLU A 120 5.09 7.55 11.37
C GLU A 120 4.49 8.83 10.78
N THR A 121 4.60 9.01 9.45
CA THR A 121 4.03 10.19 8.78
C THR A 121 2.53 10.28 9.03
N VAL A 122 1.81 9.17 8.92
CA VAL A 122 0.36 9.10 9.17
C VAL A 122 0.02 9.46 10.63
N GLU A 123 0.83 9.02 11.59
CA GLU A 123 0.62 9.34 13.01
C GLU A 123 0.89 10.82 13.32
N VAL A 124 2.05 11.35 12.90
CA VAL A 124 2.44 12.74 13.15
C VAL A 124 1.46 13.69 12.46
N SER A 125 1.10 13.42 11.21
CA SER A 125 0.16 14.27 10.44
C SER A 125 -1.30 14.16 10.89
N SER A 126 -1.64 13.18 11.75
CA SER A 126 -2.99 13.08 12.31
C SER A 126 -3.28 14.14 13.37
N ASP A 127 -2.24 14.66 14.03
CA ASP A 127 -2.34 15.71 15.03
C ASP A 127 -1.95 17.06 14.44
N LYS A 128 -2.90 18.00 14.42
CA LYS A 128 -2.67 19.35 13.90
C LYS A 128 -1.61 20.11 14.69
N TYR A 129 -1.46 19.86 15.99
CA TYR A 129 -0.48 20.56 16.82
C TYR A 129 0.95 20.05 16.61
N ARG A 130 1.10 18.84 16.06
CA ARG A 130 2.41 18.26 15.74
C ARG A 130 2.88 18.57 14.33
N SER A 131 2.01 19.16 13.50
CA SER A 131 2.26 19.43 12.08
C SER A 131 2.34 20.91 11.71
N TYR A 132 2.11 21.81 12.67
CA TYR A 132 2.40 23.26 12.59
C TYR A 132 3.76 23.56 13.21
#